data_AF-A0A7W9AXP1-F1
#
_entry.id   AF-A0A7W9AXP1-F1
#
_cell.length_a   1.000
_cell.length_b   1.000
_cell.length_c   1.000
_cell.angle_alpha   90.00
_cell.angle_beta   90.00
_cell.angle_gamma   90.00
#
_symmetry.space_group_name_H-M   'P 1'
#
loop_
_entity.id
_entity.type
_entity.pdbx_description
1 polymer ?
#
loop_
_entity_poly.entity_id
_entity_poly.type
_entity_poly.pdbx_seq_one_letter_code
_entity_poly.pdbx_strand_id
1 'polypeptide(L)'
;MKSKSYMTRALQAHDPRYAVILGNLGYSRADMRAKVIRKPKAKEQTSKPVSGALGDLRKEYQAVFGKRAFNGWDAETIKAKLSEAKDAK
;
A
#
# COMPACT_ATOMS: atom_id res chain seq x y z
N MET A 1 30.40 22.78 6.56
CA MET A 1 29.94 22.46 7.93
C MET A 1 28.46 22.12 7.87
N LYS A 2 28.01 20.93 8.33
CA LYS A 2 26.57 20.63 8.38
C LYS A 2 25.91 21.54 9.42
N SER A 3 24.92 22.34 9.02
CA SER A 3 24.19 23.21 9.93
C SER A 3 23.45 22.34 10.94
N LYS A 4 23.79 22.51 12.23
CA LYS A 4 23.04 21.88 13.31
C LYS A 4 21.78 22.72 13.53
N SER A 5 20.65 22.24 13.05
CA SER A 5 19.37 22.88 13.35
C SER A 5 19.09 22.80 14.85
N TYR A 6 18.25 23.71 15.34
CA TYR A 6 17.82 23.73 16.74
C TYR A 6 17.25 22.37 17.19
N MET A 7 16.48 21.71 16.31
CA MET A 7 15.92 20.38 16.57
C MET A 7 17.01 19.33 16.78
N THR A 8 18.06 19.30 15.95
CA THR A 8 19.17 18.35 16.11
C THR A 8 19.89 18.55 17.45
N ARG A 9 20.09 19.81 17.85
CA ARG A 9 20.72 20.17 19.12
C ARG A 9 19.88 19.77 20.33
N ALA A 10 18.58 20.03 20.29
CA ALA A 10 17.67 19.70 21.39
C ALA A 10 17.51 18.19 21.58
N LEU A 11 17.48 17.42 20.48
CA LEU A 11 17.46 15.96 20.54
C LEU A 11 18.76 15.39 21.11
N GLN A 12 19.91 15.95 20.75
CA GLN A 12 21.21 15.52 21.28
C GLN A 12 21.38 15.86 22.77
N ALA A 13 20.81 16.97 23.24
CA ALA A 13 20.86 17.40 24.63
C ALA A 13 19.82 16.72 25.54
N HIS A 14 18.99 15.82 24.99
CA HIS A 14 17.88 15.18 25.70
C HIS A 14 16.95 16.20 26.41
N ASP A 15 16.59 17.28 25.72
CA ASP A 15 15.73 18.33 26.29
C ASP A 15 14.35 17.76 26.71
N PRO A 16 13.94 17.91 28.00
CA PRO A 16 12.69 17.35 28.51
C PRO A 16 11.44 17.89 27.81
N ARG A 17 11.49 19.12 27.27
CA ARG A 17 10.34 19.70 26.56
C ARG A 17 10.02 18.91 25.30
N TYR A 18 11.05 18.55 24.55
CA TYR A 18 10.90 17.73 23.35
C TYR A 18 10.47 16.30 23.68
N ALA A 19 10.93 15.74 24.80
CA ALA A 19 10.48 14.43 25.26
C ALA A 19 8.96 14.40 25.53
N VAL A 20 8.40 15.44 26.18
CA VAL A 20 6.95 15.54 26.42
C VAL A 20 6.17 15.66 25.10
N ILE A 21 6.61 16.55 24.21
CA ILE A 21 5.95 16.77 22.91
C ILE A 21 5.97 15.48 22.09
N LEU A 22 7.13 14.85 21.94
CA LEU A 22 7.26 13.59 21.19
C LEU A 22 6.46 12.46 21.83
N GLY A 23 6.36 12.43 23.17
CA GLY A 23 5.48 11.51 23.89
C GLY A 23 4.00 11.70 23.56
N ASN A 24 3.53 12.95 23.54
CA ASN A 24 2.15 13.27 23.17
C ASN A 24 1.83 12.93 21.70
N LEU A 25 2.81 13.09 20.81
CA LEU A 25 2.70 12.68 19.40
C LEU A 25 2.81 11.15 19.20
N GLY A 26 3.18 10.40 20.24
CA GLY A 26 3.31 8.94 20.20
C GLY A 26 4.66 8.43 19.71
N TYR A 27 5.66 9.30 19.58
CA TYR A 27 7.03 8.97 19.17
C TYR A 27 7.96 8.62 20.35
N SER A 28 7.47 8.61 21.59
CA SER A 28 8.28 8.21 22.77
C SER A 28 8.66 6.72 22.78
N ARG A 29 8.03 5.90 21.94
CA ARG A 29 8.29 4.47 21.84
C ARG A 29 9.07 4.15 20.56
N ALA A 30 10.17 3.41 20.71
CA ALA A 30 10.95 2.90 19.58
C ALA A 30 10.22 1.77 18.84
N ASP A 31 9.34 1.06 19.54
CA ASP A 31 8.56 -0.02 18.95
C ASP A 31 7.41 0.59 18.13
N MET A 32 7.45 0.39 16.80
CA MET A 32 6.28 0.63 15.95
C MET A 32 5.19 -0.42 16.26
N ARG A 33 4.54 -0.29 17.41
CA ARG A 33 3.30 -1.00 17.70
C ARG A 33 2.18 -0.28 16.96
N ALA A 34 1.61 -0.95 15.97
CA ALA A 34 0.35 -0.52 15.37
C ALA A 34 -0.65 -0.24 16.51
N LYS A 35 -1.18 1.00 16.54
CA LYS A 35 -2.27 1.34 17.45
C LYS A 35 -3.37 0.34 17.15
N VAL A 36 -3.65 -0.57 18.10
CA VAL A 36 -4.81 -1.46 18.02
C VAL A 36 -6.02 -0.56 18.23
N ILE A 37 -6.39 0.17 17.18
CA ILE A 37 -7.69 0.79 17.07
C ILE A 37 -8.62 -0.42 17.05
N ARG A 38 -9.24 -0.71 18.20
CA ARG A 38 -10.39 -1.62 18.26
C ARG A 38 -11.47 -0.98 17.41
N LYS A 39 -11.39 -1.19 16.09
CA LYS A 39 -12.47 -0.87 15.17
C LYS A 39 -13.69 -1.59 15.74
N PRO A 40 -14.82 -0.91 16.00
CA PRO A 40 -16.07 -1.64 16.21
C PRO A 40 -16.19 -2.57 15.01
N LYS A 41 -16.39 -3.88 15.27
CA LYS A 41 -16.32 -4.95 14.27
C LYS A 41 -16.95 -4.46 12.98
N ALA A 42 -16.09 -4.11 12.02
CA ALA A 42 -16.55 -3.75 10.70
C ALA A 42 -17.28 -4.98 10.19
N LYS A 43 -18.52 -4.75 9.74
CA LYS A 43 -19.41 -5.71 9.12
C LYS A 43 -18.60 -6.73 8.31
N GLU A 44 -18.98 -7.98 8.51
CA GLU A 44 -18.52 -9.14 7.77
C GLU A 44 -18.07 -8.79 6.36
N GLN A 45 -16.82 -9.14 6.11
CA GLN A 45 -16.30 -9.65 4.85
C GLN A 45 -17.41 -9.98 3.85
N THR A 46 -17.80 -8.99 3.06
CA THR A 46 -18.41 -9.19 1.76
C THR A 46 -17.62 -8.37 0.77
N SER A 47 -16.31 -8.63 0.70
CA SER A 47 -15.65 -8.59 -0.60
C SER A 47 -16.34 -9.65 -1.44
N LYS A 48 -17.40 -9.24 -2.14
CA LYS A 48 -18.01 -10.04 -3.20
C LYS A 48 -16.87 -10.62 -4.05
N PRO A 49 -16.78 -11.93 -4.26
CA PRO A 49 -15.87 -12.48 -5.24
C PRO A 49 -16.45 -12.18 -6.62
N VAL A 50 -16.30 -10.95 -7.12
CA VAL A 50 -16.51 -10.65 -8.55
C VAL A 50 -15.19 -10.80 -9.32
N SER A 51 -14.10 -11.17 -8.64
CA SER A 51 -12.75 -11.20 -9.24
C SER A 51 -12.25 -12.58 -9.68
N GLY A 52 -13.10 -13.61 -9.71
CA GLY A 52 -12.70 -14.90 -10.30
C GLY A 52 -12.37 -14.72 -11.79
N ALA A 53 -13.35 -14.25 -12.56
CA ALA A 53 -13.20 -14.07 -14.01
C ALA A 53 -12.11 -13.05 -14.39
N LEU A 54 -12.02 -11.92 -13.69
CA LEU A 54 -11.02 -10.89 -14.00
C LEU A 54 -9.60 -11.29 -13.55
N GLY A 55 -9.47 -12.07 -12.49
CA GLY A 55 -8.20 -12.62 -12.05
C GLY A 55 -7.63 -13.61 -13.06
N ASP A 56 -8.47 -14.47 -13.64
CA ASP A 56 -8.04 -15.46 -14.62
C ASP A 56 -7.65 -14.82 -15.96
N LEU A 57 -8.40 -13.82 -16.43
CA LEU A 57 -8.02 -13.02 -17.61
C LEU A 57 -6.65 -12.35 -17.46
N ARG A 58 -6.30 -11.88 -16.26
CA ARG A 58 -4.98 -11.29 -16.00
C ARG A 58 -3.86 -12.32 -16.05
N LYS A 59 -4.11 -13.56 -15.60
CA LYS A 59 -3.14 -14.66 -15.69
C LYS A 59 -2.92 -15.05 -17.15
N GLU A 60 -3.99 -15.18 -17.94
CA GLU A 60 -3.91 -15.45 -19.37
C GLU A 60 -3.14 -14.37 -20.11
N TYR A 61 -3.42 -13.09 -19.82
CA TYR A 61 -2.68 -11.97 -20.39
C TYR A 61 -1.18 -12.05 -20.06
N GLN A 62 -0.83 -12.37 -18.81
CA GLN A 62 0.56 -12.52 -18.41
C GLN A 62 1.25 -13.69 -19.12
N ALA A 63 0.54 -14.80 -19.37
CA ALA A 63 1.08 -15.95 -20.10
C ALA A 63 1.37 -15.62 -21.57
N VAL A 64 0.50 -14.84 -22.24
CA VAL A 64 0.65 -14.46 -23.65
C VAL A 64 1.72 -13.38 -23.85
N PHE A 65 1.70 -12.34 -23.01
CA PHE A 65 2.54 -11.15 -23.21
C PHE A 65 3.81 -11.13 -22.33
N GLY A 66 3.94 -12.05 -21.37
CA GLY A 66 5.06 -12.10 -20.40
C GLY A 66 5.04 -10.96 -19.37
N LYS A 67 4.07 -10.04 -19.44
CA LYS A 67 3.92 -8.87 -18.57
C LYS A 67 2.54 -8.85 -17.94
N ARG A 68 2.45 -8.32 -16.72
CA ARG A 68 1.17 -8.18 -16.01
C ARG A 68 0.31 -7.10 -16.67
N ALA A 69 -0.98 -7.37 -16.83
CA ALA A 69 -1.96 -6.38 -17.27
C ALA A 69 -2.07 -5.24 -16.24
N PHE A 70 -2.24 -4.01 -16.72
CA PHE A 70 -2.39 -2.83 -15.85
C PHE A 70 -3.59 -2.97 -14.91
N ASN A 71 -3.43 -2.63 -13.63
CA ASN A 71 -4.48 -2.84 -12.63
C ASN A 71 -5.74 -1.97 -12.85
N GLY A 72 -5.61 -0.84 -13.55
CA GLY A 72 -6.75 0.01 -13.93
C GLY A 72 -7.48 -0.40 -15.22
N TRP A 73 -7.17 -1.57 -15.79
CA TRP A 73 -7.89 -2.11 -16.95
C TRP A 73 -9.08 -2.99 -16.54
N ASP A 74 -10.20 -2.80 -17.22
CA ASP A 74 -11.41 -3.60 -17.06
C ASP A 74 -11.34 -4.94 -17.82
N ALA A 75 -12.21 -5.90 -17.48
CA ALA A 75 -12.25 -7.22 -18.11
C ALA A 75 -12.34 -7.16 -19.63
N GLU A 76 -13.12 -6.22 -20.17
CA GLU A 76 -13.35 -6.04 -21.61
C GLU A 76 -12.06 -5.63 -22.33
N THR A 77 -11.29 -4.69 -21.74
CA THR A 77 -10.02 -4.23 -22.30
C THR A 77 -8.96 -5.33 -22.32
N ILE A 78 -8.92 -6.18 -21.28
CA ILE A 78 -8.02 -7.33 -21.21
C ILE A 78 -8.41 -8.39 -22.25
N LYS A 79 -9.72 -8.64 -22.43
CA LYS A 79 -10.23 -9.55 -23.46
C LYS A 79 -9.91 -9.07 -24.87
N ALA A 80 -10.10 -7.79 -25.18
CA ALA A 80 -9.78 -7.22 -26.48
C ALA A 80 -8.29 -7.36 -26.82
N LYS A 81 -7.40 -7.13 -25.83
CA LYS A 81 -5.96 -7.34 -26.02
C LYS A 81 -5.59 -8.81 -26.19
N LEU A 82 -6.30 -9.71 -25.50
CA LEU A 82 -6.13 -11.15 -25.66
C LEU A 82 -6.61 -11.66 -27.03
N SER A 83 -7.69 -11.11 -27.60
CA SER A 83 -8.13 -11.45 -28.96
C SER A 83 -7.16 -10.91 -30.00
N GLU A 84 -6.72 -9.65 -29.89
CA GLU A 84 -5.71 -9.06 -30.80
C GLU A 84 -4.44 -9.90 -30.89
N ALA A 85 -3.95 -10.44 -29.76
CA ALA A 85 -2.77 -11.31 -29.76
C ALA A 85 -3.01 -12.72 -30.31
N LYS A 86 -4.25 -13.20 -30.28
CA LYS A 86 -4.62 -14.49 -30.88
C LYS A 86 -4.81 -14.39 -32.39
N ASP A 87 -5.31 -13.25 -32.88
CA ASP A 87 -5.51 -13.00 -34.32
C ASP A 87 -4.20 -12.66 -35.05
N ALA A 88 -3.18 -12.18 -34.33
CA ALA A 88 -1.86 -11.89 -34.88
C ALA A 88 -0.93 -13.11 -35.00
N LYS A 89 -1.42 -14.32 -34.69
CA LYS A 89 -0.67 -15.58 -34.74
C LYS A 89 -1.27 -16.54 -35.75
#